data_AF-A0A934VQG6-F1
#
_entry.id   AF-A0A934VQG6-F1
#
_cell.length_a   1.000
_cell.length_b   1.000
_cell.length_c   1.000
_cell.angle_alpha   90.00
_cell.angle_beta   90.00
_cell.angle_gamma   90.00
#
_symmetry.space_group_name_H-M   'P 1'
#
loop_
_entity.id
_entity.type
_entity.pdbx_description
1 polymer ?
#
loop_
_entity_poly.entity_id
_entity_poly.type
_entity_poly.pdbx_seq_one_letter_code
_entity_poly.pdbx_strand_id
1 'polypeptide(L)'
;MNITKKTKSWMLGCLSSAFAVLLAPGAMAAVQADVAYGWTPNQATRYGGYNALASRISTHNAISNTVHSNSGTDVYWRIAGYYQISTDNTNGSGWWLDSLANGSDCAGFRSYASGRGADLLFLCCPYVDNAGLAYQPGNHGTSGRDSVQWEIFSHEIGHNYGASHEAGMCAGTQGGTIMAACNGANIPYYSNPNLSVGGVTIGDSTHNNTSTVYNNRSTRASQASAISAVTFYQDVNYGGAMGAMLTQGYYNMADLAAVGIPNDWASSCTIPSGWTVTIYQDINFTGTTWNLYPDANGGQAYFTGYSGLNDAMTSVWIH
;
A
#
# COMPACT_ATOMS: atom_id res chain seq x y z
N MET A 1 -67.22 -46.48 2.12
CA MET A 1 -66.88 -45.07 1.87
C MET A 1 -65.62 -44.76 2.66
N ASN A 2 -64.46 -45.10 2.10
CA ASN A 2 -63.15 -45.00 2.76
C ASN A 2 -62.47 -43.71 2.32
N ILE A 3 -62.18 -42.84 3.29
CA ILE A 3 -61.51 -41.55 3.09
C ILE A 3 -60.00 -41.80 3.14
N THR A 4 -59.35 -41.90 1.99
CA THR A 4 -57.89 -41.92 1.87
C THR A 4 -57.38 -40.49 1.67
N LYS A 5 -56.79 -39.91 2.72
CA LYS A 5 -56.03 -38.64 2.63
C LYS A 5 -54.76 -38.89 1.81
N LYS A 6 -54.67 -38.31 0.62
CA LYS A 6 -53.41 -38.17 -0.14
C LYS A 6 -52.56 -37.08 0.51
N THR A 7 -51.46 -37.45 1.16
CA THR A 7 -50.39 -36.52 1.52
C THR A 7 -49.51 -36.29 0.29
N LYS A 8 -49.52 -35.05 -0.24
CA LYS A 8 -48.58 -34.61 -1.26
C LYS A 8 -47.23 -34.37 -0.59
N SER A 9 -46.23 -35.17 -0.96
CA SER A 9 -44.82 -34.90 -0.68
C SER A 9 -44.38 -33.71 -1.54
N TRP A 10 -43.97 -32.61 -0.92
CA TRP A 10 -43.26 -31.52 -1.58
C TRP A 10 -41.77 -31.75 -1.39
N MET A 11 -41.09 -32.23 -2.44
CA MET A 11 -39.63 -32.13 -2.49
C MET A 11 -39.27 -30.66 -2.72
N LEU A 12 -38.73 -30.01 -1.69
CA LEU A 12 -37.99 -28.76 -1.83
C LEU A 12 -36.72 -29.07 -2.63
N GLY A 13 -36.72 -28.74 -3.92
CA GLY A 13 -35.50 -28.61 -4.69
C GLY A 13 -34.82 -27.30 -4.33
N CYS A 14 -33.71 -27.36 -3.58
CA CYS A 14 -32.77 -26.25 -3.49
C CYS A 14 -32.19 -25.99 -4.88
N LEU A 15 -32.70 -24.96 -5.57
CA LEU A 15 -32.00 -24.35 -6.69
C LEU A 15 -30.84 -23.53 -6.12
N SER A 16 -29.68 -24.17 -5.98
CA SER A 16 -28.42 -23.44 -5.90
C SER A 16 -28.18 -22.81 -7.26
N SER A 17 -28.47 -21.52 -7.39
CA SER A 17 -28.02 -20.70 -8.51
C SER A 17 -26.49 -20.66 -8.47
N ALA A 18 -25.84 -21.60 -9.14
CA ALA A 18 -24.43 -21.49 -9.45
C ALA A 18 -24.28 -20.30 -10.40
N PHE A 19 -23.92 -19.14 -9.85
CA PHE A 19 -23.47 -18.01 -10.62
C PHE A 19 -22.13 -18.43 -11.23
N ALA A 20 -22.18 -18.98 -12.44
CA ALA A 20 -20.98 -19.21 -13.23
C ALA A 20 -20.42 -17.83 -13.55
N VAL A 21 -19.44 -17.38 -12.77
CA VAL A 21 -18.58 -16.28 -13.14
C VAL A 21 -17.85 -16.74 -14.39
N LEU A 22 -18.32 -16.28 -15.55
CA LEU A 22 -17.57 -16.35 -16.79
C LEU A 22 -16.36 -15.42 -16.59
N LEU A 23 -15.28 -15.93 -16.01
CA LEU A 23 -13.98 -15.26 -16.08
C LEU A 23 -13.58 -15.29 -17.55
N ALA A 24 -13.68 -14.14 -18.22
CA ALA A 24 -13.08 -13.96 -19.53
C ALA A 24 -11.61 -14.40 -19.45
N PRO A 25 -11.08 -15.16 -20.43
CA PRO A 25 -9.67 -15.50 -20.45
C PRO A 25 -8.86 -14.20 -20.52
N GLY A 26 -8.18 -13.85 -19.43
CA GLY A 26 -7.40 -12.61 -19.32
C GLY A 26 -7.86 -11.61 -18.24
N ALA A 27 -8.97 -11.85 -17.53
CA ALA A 27 -9.31 -11.04 -16.36
C ALA A 27 -8.38 -11.42 -15.19
N MET A 28 -7.34 -10.61 -14.97
CA MET A 28 -6.50 -10.72 -13.78
C MET A 28 -7.29 -10.22 -12.56
N ALA A 29 -7.14 -10.87 -11.40
CA ALA A 29 -7.70 -10.34 -10.15
C ALA A 29 -7.13 -8.94 -9.89
N ALA A 30 -7.95 -8.00 -9.39
CA ALA A 30 -7.47 -6.67 -9.02
C ALA A 30 -6.33 -6.79 -7.99
N VAL A 31 -5.24 -6.04 -8.20
CA VAL A 31 -4.21 -5.87 -7.18
C VAL A 31 -4.77 -4.88 -6.16
N GLN A 32 -5.02 -5.41 -4.97
CA GLN A 32 -5.35 -4.59 -3.82
C GLN A 32 -4.05 -3.99 -3.29
N ALA A 33 -4.03 -2.67 -3.12
CA ALA A 33 -2.98 -2.00 -2.36
C ALA A 33 -3.59 -1.44 -1.07
N ASP A 34 -2.85 -1.60 0.01
CA ASP A 34 -3.21 -1.13 1.33
C ASP A 34 -2.66 0.28 1.54
N VAL A 35 -3.56 1.27 1.66
CA VAL A 35 -3.20 2.67 1.82
C VAL A 35 -3.39 3.08 3.28
N ALA A 36 -2.30 3.49 3.94
CA ALA A 36 -2.36 4.19 5.20
C ALA A 36 -2.45 5.69 4.95
N TYR A 37 -3.44 6.34 5.57
CA TYR A 37 -3.63 7.77 5.48
C TYR A 37 -3.18 8.45 6.77
N GLY A 38 -2.39 9.51 6.62
CA GLY A 38 -1.88 10.31 7.71
C GLY A 38 -2.35 11.75 7.60
N TRP A 39 -2.34 12.47 8.72
CA TRP A 39 -2.51 13.92 8.72
C TRP A 39 -1.87 14.58 9.94
N THR A 40 -1.64 15.88 9.82
CA THR A 40 -1.14 16.70 10.93
C THR A 40 -2.30 17.18 11.84
N PRO A 41 -2.03 17.59 13.09
CA PRO A 41 -3.08 18.09 13.99
C PRO A 41 -3.86 19.30 13.44
N ASN A 42 -3.21 20.21 12.72
CA ASN A 42 -3.86 21.34 12.04
C ASN A 42 -4.83 20.87 10.95
N GLN A 43 -4.47 19.81 10.22
CA GLN A 43 -5.35 19.21 9.22
C GLN A 43 -6.60 18.59 9.84
N ALA A 44 -6.43 17.84 10.93
CA ALA A 44 -7.57 17.34 11.69
C ALA A 44 -8.48 18.49 12.12
N THR A 45 -7.92 19.53 12.74
CA THR A 45 -8.68 20.69 13.21
C THR A 45 -9.46 21.37 12.08
N ARG A 46 -8.82 21.60 10.94
CA ARG A 46 -9.42 22.25 9.75
C ARG A 46 -10.66 21.51 9.26
N TYR A 47 -10.61 20.18 9.23
CA TYR A 47 -11.69 19.36 8.67
C TYR A 47 -12.68 18.86 9.73
N GLY A 48 -12.66 19.41 10.95
CA GLY A 48 -13.65 19.10 11.98
C GLY A 48 -13.25 17.98 12.95
N GLY A 49 -11.95 17.70 13.07
CA GLY A 49 -11.37 16.70 13.94
C GLY A 49 -11.13 15.35 13.25
N TYR A 50 -10.57 14.42 14.02
CA TYR A 50 -10.14 13.09 13.55
C TYR A 50 -11.23 12.35 12.76
N ASN A 51 -12.44 12.22 13.33
CA ASN A 51 -13.52 11.45 12.71
C ASN A 51 -14.01 12.08 11.40
N ALA A 52 -14.08 13.40 11.34
CA ALA A 52 -14.55 14.12 10.16
C ALA A 52 -13.53 14.02 9.02
N LEU A 53 -12.24 14.16 9.32
CA LEU A 53 -11.18 13.96 8.33
C LEU A 53 -11.06 12.50 7.86
N ALA A 54 -11.15 11.53 8.78
CA ALA A 54 -11.18 10.11 8.43
C ALA A 54 -12.35 9.77 7.49
N SER A 55 -13.55 10.26 7.79
CA SER A 55 -14.75 10.08 6.96
C SER A 55 -14.59 10.73 5.58
N ARG A 56 -14.03 11.95 5.54
CA ARG A 56 -13.69 12.64 4.30
C ARG A 56 -12.74 11.79 3.46
N ILE A 57 -11.63 11.32 4.03
CA ILE A 57 -10.65 10.48 3.33
C ILE A 57 -11.29 9.19 2.83
N SER A 58 -12.09 8.51 3.67
CA SER A 58 -12.81 7.29 3.30
C SER A 58 -13.69 7.48 2.06
N THR A 59 -14.46 8.58 2.05
CA THR A 59 -15.33 8.95 0.92
C THR A 59 -14.51 9.18 -0.35
N HIS A 60 -13.42 9.94 -0.26
CA HIS A 60 -12.59 10.25 -1.41
C HIS A 60 -11.81 9.04 -1.93
N ASN A 61 -11.33 8.14 -1.06
CA ASN A 61 -10.75 6.85 -1.46
C ASN A 61 -11.76 5.97 -2.21
N ALA A 62 -13.02 5.93 -1.74
CA ALA A 62 -14.07 5.20 -2.44
C ALA A 62 -14.37 5.79 -3.84
N ILE A 63 -14.32 7.12 -3.97
CA ILE A 63 -14.43 7.79 -5.28
C ILE A 63 -13.23 7.44 -6.16
N SER A 64 -11.99 7.46 -5.64
CA SER A 64 -10.80 7.03 -6.38
C SER A 64 -10.88 5.58 -6.87
N ASN A 65 -11.41 4.67 -6.05
CA ASN A 65 -11.67 3.29 -6.50
C ASN A 65 -12.71 3.22 -7.63
N THR A 66 -13.69 4.14 -7.64
CA THR A 66 -14.62 4.27 -8.76
C THR A 66 -13.91 4.75 -10.02
N VAL A 67 -12.94 5.67 -9.91
CA VAL A 67 -12.09 6.11 -11.03
C VAL A 67 -11.31 4.94 -11.62
N HIS A 68 -10.70 4.10 -10.78
CA HIS A 68 -10.02 2.88 -11.22
C HIS A 68 -10.96 1.93 -11.97
N SER A 69 -12.14 1.67 -11.41
CA SER A 69 -13.16 0.82 -12.03
C SER A 69 -13.65 1.39 -13.37
N ASN A 70 -13.90 2.70 -13.43
CA ASN A 70 -14.32 3.41 -14.63
C ASN A 70 -13.28 3.30 -15.76
N SER A 71 -12.00 3.27 -15.40
CA SER A 71 -10.89 3.25 -16.34
C SER A 71 -10.39 1.86 -16.74
N GLY A 72 -10.98 0.80 -16.20
CA GLY A 72 -10.53 -0.57 -16.46
C GLY A 72 -9.11 -0.84 -15.95
N THR A 73 -8.72 -0.19 -14.85
CA THR A 73 -7.46 -0.51 -14.17
C THR A 73 -7.72 -1.60 -13.13
N ASP A 74 -6.85 -2.60 -13.05
CA ASP A 74 -6.92 -3.70 -12.10
C ASP A 74 -6.41 -3.29 -10.70
N VAL A 75 -6.75 -2.09 -10.24
CA VAL A 75 -6.27 -1.52 -8.98
C VAL A 75 -7.44 -1.22 -8.06
N TYR A 76 -7.25 -1.55 -6.78
CA TYR A 76 -8.19 -1.21 -5.73
C TYR A 76 -7.44 -0.80 -4.47
N TRP A 77 -7.79 0.33 -3.89
CA TRP A 77 -7.19 0.82 -2.66
C TRP A 77 -8.06 0.48 -1.46
N ARG A 78 -7.51 -0.38 -0.59
CA ARG A 78 -8.09 -0.66 0.72
C ARG A 78 -7.44 0.27 1.74
N ILE A 79 -8.25 0.86 2.60
CA ILE A 79 -7.72 1.69 3.68
C ILE A 79 -7.16 0.77 4.76
N ALA A 80 -5.85 0.83 4.96
CA ALA A 80 -5.14 0.08 6.01
C ALA A 80 -5.38 0.72 7.38
N GLY A 81 -5.45 2.05 7.43
CA GLY A 81 -5.70 2.78 8.67
C GLY A 81 -5.49 4.28 8.55
N TYR A 82 -5.63 4.93 9.69
CA TYR A 82 -5.58 6.37 9.87
C TYR A 82 -4.63 6.74 11.01
N TYR A 83 -3.70 7.65 10.76
CA TYR A 83 -2.73 8.09 11.75
C TYR A 83 -2.64 9.62 11.82
N GLN A 84 -2.84 10.17 13.01
CA GLN A 84 -2.52 11.58 13.23
C GLN A 84 -1.08 11.69 13.73
N ILE A 85 -0.22 12.40 12.98
CA ILE A 85 1.13 12.68 13.45
C ILE A 85 1.11 13.66 14.63
N SER A 86 2.16 13.66 15.44
CA SER A 86 2.23 14.47 16.66
C SER A 86 2.65 15.92 16.43
N THR A 87 3.20 16.24 15.27
CA THR A 87 3.80 17.55 14.98
C THR A 87 3.03 18.31 13.90
N ASP A 88 3.12 19.62 14.00
CA ASP A 88 2.75 20.58 12.97
C ASP A 88 3.92 21.52 12.74
N ASN A 89 4.11 21.94 11.50
CA ASN A 89 5.05 22.98 11.13
C ASN A 89 4.52 23.76 9.91
N THR A 90 5.27 24.76 9.48
CA THR A 90 4.93 25.59 8.32
C THR A 90 5.63 25.13 7.03
N ASN A 91 6.14 23.89 6.99
CA ASN A 91 6.82 23.36 5.81
C ASN A 91 5.80 22.91 4.76
N GLY A 92 6.22 23.02 3.50
CA GLY A 92 5.40 22.59 2.36
C GLY A 92 5.29 21.09 2.17
N SER A 93 4.38 20.66 1.29
CA SER A 93 4.09 19.30 0.87
C SER A 93 5.32 18.53 0.38
N GLY A 94 6.30 19.20 -0.23
CA GLY A 94 7.55 18.56 -0.67
C GLY A 94 8.47 18.18 0.49
N TRP A 95 8.62 19.08 1.45
CA TRP A 95 9.34 18.76 2.68
C TRP A 95 8.64 17.66 3.47
N TRP A 96 7.31 17.71 3.52
CA TRP A 96 6.51 16.67 4.16
C TRP A 96 6.58 15.33 3.41
N LEU A 97 6.74 15.33 2.09
CA LEU A 97 6.96 14.11 1.31
C LEU A 97 8.31 13.46 1.67
N ASP A 98 9.37 14.26 1.76
CA ASP A 98 10.69 13.78 2.21
C ASP A 98 10.65 13.32 3.67
N SER A 99 9.92 14.04 4.53
CA SER A 99 9.73 13.65 5.92
C SER A 99 8.91 12.36 6.04
N LEU A 100 7.89 12.20 5.20
CA LEU A 100 7.06 11.01 5.13
C LEU A 100 7.90 9.78 4.80
N ALA A 101 8.82 9.88 3.84
CA ALA A 101 9.72 8.79 3.51
C ALA A 101 10.81 8.54 4.55
N ASN A 102 11.48 9.60 5.06
CA ASN A 102 12.72 9.41 5.84
C ASN A 102 12.85 10.31 7.07
N GLY A 103 11.96 11.28 7.28
CA GLY A 103 12.02 12.21 8.41
C GLY A 103 11.49 11.62 9.72
N SER A 104 11.99 12.15 10.84
CA SER A 104 11.59 11.74 12.19
C SER A 104 10.15 12.10 12.52
N ASP A 105 9.62 13.21 11.98
CA ASP A 105 8.23 13.64 12.21
C ASP A 105 7.19 12.61 11.74
N CYS A 106 7.50 11.86 10.70
CA CYS A 106 6.62 10.82 10.16
C CYS A 106 7.04 9.40 10.57
N ALA A 107 8.06 9.22 11.41
CA ALA A 107 8.55 7.89 11.81
C ALA A 107 7.46 7.05 12.50
N GLY A 108 6.65 7.68 13.36
CA GLY A 108 5.51 7.02 14.00
C GLY A 108 4.44 6.62 12.99
N PHE A 109 4.21 7.43 11.95
CA PHE A 109 3.27 7.10 10.88
C PHE A 109 3.77 5.94 10.03
N ARG A 110 5.05 5.93 9.64
CA ARG A 110 5.66 4.80 8.94
C ARG A 110 5.56 3.51 9.75
N SER A 111 5.88 3.55 11.03
CA SER A 111 5.77 2.39 11.93
C SER A 111 4.33 1.89 12.03
N TYR A 112 3.36 2.80 12.17
CA TYR A 112 1.93 2.48 12.19
C TYR A 112 1.45 1.82 10.90
N ALA A 113 1.85 2.37 9.75
CA ALA A 113 1.47 1.91 8.43
C ALA A 113 2.05 0.52 8.15
N SER A 114 3.34 0.36 8.45
CA SER A 114 4.05 -0.90 8.27
C SER A 114 3.50 -2.01 9.16
N GLY A 115 3.14 -1.71 10.42
CA GLY A 115 2.48 -2.66 11.32
C GLY A 115 1.07 -3.09 10.88
N ARG A 116 0.50 -2.43 9.87
CA ARG A 116 -0.78 -2.79 9.24
C ARG A 116 -0.62 -3.41 7.86
N GLY A 117 0.61 -3.59 7.39
CA GLY A 117 0.91 -4.06 6.05
C GLY A 117 0.50 -3.06 4.97
N ALA A 118 0.54 -1.75 5.25
CA ALA A 118 0.25 -0.75 4.24
C ALA A 118 1.35 -0.70 3.16
N ASP A 119 0.94 -0.76 1.91
CA ASP A 119 1.76 -0.62 0.71
C ASP A 119 2.06 0.85 0.39
N LEU A 120 1.12 1.73 0.70
CA LEU A 120 1.14 3.14 0.31
C LEU A 120 0.89 4.03 1.51
N LEU A 121 1.63 5.13 1.59
CA LEU A 121 1.46 6.14 2.64
C LEU A 121 1.08 7.47 2.01
N PHE A 122 -0.01 8.05 2.48
CA PHE A 122 -0.49 9.34 2.01
C PHE A 122 -0.70 10.33 3.16
N LEU A 123 0.04 11.44 3.19
CA LEU A 123 -0.02 12.43 4.28
C LEU A 123 -0.74 13.71 3.84
N CYS A 124 -1.79 14.09 4.57
CA CYS A 124 -2.44 15.38 4.41
C CYS A 124 -1.64 16.45 5.18
N CYS A 125 -1.11 17.44 4.47
CA CYS A 125 -0.17 18.43 5.03
C CYS A 125 -0.87 19.76 5.39
N PRO A 126 -0.33 20.57 6.31
CA PRO A 126 -0.99 21.76 6.84
C PRO A 126 -0.73 23.04 6.03
N TYR A 127 0.16 23.01 5.03
CA TYR A 127 0.63 24.18 4.30
C TYR A 127 -0.07 24.38 2.94
N VAL A 128 -0.28 25.64 2.55
CA VAL A 128 -0.86 25.97 1.24
C VAL A 128 0.24 26.07 0.22
N ASP A 129 0.34 25.05 -0.61
CA ASP A 129 1.24 25.02 -1.76
C ASP A 129 0.58 24.23 -2.89
N ASN A 130 1.36 23.40 -3.60
CA ASN A 130 0.87 22.50 -4.62
C ASN A 130 -0.29 21.64 -4.09
N ALA A 131 -1.19 21.25 -4.98
CA ALA A 131 -2.37 20.47 -4.58
C ALA A 131 -1.98 19.11 -3.98
N GLY A 132 -0.88 18.53 -4.44
CA GLY A 132 -0.20 17.38 -3.84
C GLY A 132 1.16 17.16 -4.48
N LEU A 133 1.89 16.20 -3.94
CA LEU A 133 3.17 15.71 -4.46
C LEU A 133 3.32 14.22 -4.15
N ALA A 134 3.98 13.47 -5.02
CA ALA A 134 4.29 12.07 -4.79
C ALA A 134 5.57 11.64 -5.49
N TYR A 135 6.19 10.58 -5.00
CA TYR A 135 7.30 9.94 -5.72
C TYR A 135 6.80 9.12 -6.90
N GLN A 136 7.55 9.17 -8.01
CA GLN A 136 7.20 8.52 -9.27
C GLN A 136 8.38 7.71 -9.86
N PRO A 137 8.28 6.36 -9.91
CA PRO A 137 7.42 5.54 -9.07
C PRO A 137 7.84 5.66 -7.60
N GLY A 138 7.00 5.17 -6.69
CA GLY A 138 7.27 5.18 -5.25
C GLY A 138 6.04 4.79 -4.46
N ASN A 139 6.05 5.00 -3.15
CA ASN A 139 4.96 4.60 -2.27
C ASN A 139 4.52 5.70 -1.27
N HIS A 140 4.98 6.92 -1.50
CA HIS A 140 4.67 8.07 -0.65
C HIS A 140 4.02 9.18 -1.48
N GLY A 141 2.96 9.76 -0.92
CA GLY A 141 2.28 10.92 -1.46
C GLY A 141 1.83 11.88 -0.37
N THR A 142 1.63 13.14 -0.75
CA THR A 142 1.11 14.19 0.12
C THR A 142 0.05 15.01 -0.58
N SER A 143 -0.86 15.60 0.21
CA SER A 143 -1.74 16.67 -0.27
C SER A 143 -1.39 18.00 0.37
N GLY A 144 -1.58 19.09 -0.38
CA GLY A 144 -1.61 20.43 0.18
C GLY A 144 -2.80 20.64 1.12
N ARG A 145 -2.78 21.76 1.87
CA ARG A 145 -3.73 22.03 2.96
C ARG A 145 -5.20 21.98 2.56
N ASP A 146 -5.50 22.45 1.36
CA ASP A 146 -6.87 22.70 0.90
C ASP A 146 -7.35 21.59 -0.04
N SER A 147 -6.57 20.53 -0.17
CA SER A 147 -6.58 19.60 -1.30
C SER A 147 -6.81 18.15 -0.88
N VAL A 148 -7.44 17.93 0.28
CA VAL A 148 -7.87 16.61 0.74
C VAL A 148 -9.13 16.20 -0.04
N GLN A 149 -8.92 15.66 -1.24
CA GLN A 149 -9.99 15.31 -2.17
C GLN A 149 -9.56 14.20 -3.14
N TRP A 150 -10.54 13.62 -3.84
CA TRP A 150 -10.38 12.38 -4.61
C TRP A 150 -9.52 12.60 -5.84
N GLU A 151 -9.56 13.79 -6.45
CA GLU A 151 -8.74 14.16 -7.59
C GLU A 151 -7.25 14.02 -7.24
N ILE A 152 -6.88 14.52 -6.05
CA ILE A 152 -5.50 14.53 -5.57
C ILE A 152 -5.07 13.13 -5.16
N PHE A 153 -5.91 12.38 -4.45
CA PHE A 153 -5.56 11.01 -4.12
C PHE A 153 -5.36 10.17 -5.38
N SER A 154 -6.26 10.32 -6.37
CA SER A 154 -6.17 9.62 -7.64
C SER A 154 -4.91 10.01 -8.43
N HIS A 155 -4.56 11.30 -8.43
CA HIS A 155 -3.41 11.83 -9.17
C HIS A 155 -2.08 11.44 -8.52
N GLU A 156 -1.91 11.80 -7.25
CA GLU A 156 -0.64 11.66 -6.54
C GLU A 156 -0.32 10.20 -6.25
N ILE A 157 -1.30 9.40 -5.81
CA ILE A 157 -1.06 7.95 -5.70
C ILE A 157 -0.87 7.36 -7.10
N GLY A 158 -1.40 7.94 -8.17
CA GLY A 158 -1.09 7.48 -9.52
C GLY A 158 0.37 7.63 -9.91
N HIS A 159 1.04 8.69 -9.46
CA HIS A 159 2.49 8.80 -9.57
C HIS A 159 3.22 7.66 -8.86
N ASN A 160 2.73 7.19 -7.71
CA ASN A 160 3.33 6.06 -7.00
C ASN A 160 3.40 4.79 -7.88
N TYR A 161 2.38 4.52 -8.71
CA TYR A 161 2.38 3.42 -9.68
C TYR A 161 3.24 3.68 -10.93
N GLY A 162 3.91 4.84 -11.01
CA GLY A 162 4.77 5.24 -12.10
C GLY A 162 4.07 6.03 -13.21
N ALA A 163 2.78 6.35 -13.05
CA ALA A 163 2.07 7.13 -14.06
C ALA A 163 2.65 8.55 -14.12
N SER A 164 2.93 9.02 -15.33
CA SER A 164 3.44 10.37 -15.58
C SER A 164 2.34 11.27 -16.12
N HIS A 165 2.60 12.57 -16.22
CA HIS A 165 1.62 13.50 -16.82
C HIS A 165 1.41 13.24 -18.31
N GLU A 166 2.43 12.74 -19.00
CA GLU A 166 2.37 12.32 -20.41
C GLU A 166 1.50 11.07 -20.63
N ALA A 167 1.21 10.33 -19.56
CA ALA A 167 0.22 9.27 -19.61
C ALA A 167 -1.21 9.83 -19.53
N GLY A 168 -1.43 11.08 -19.12
CA GLY A 168 -2.74 11.71 -19.09
C GLY A 168 -3.18 12.29 -20.43
N MET A 169 -4.49 12.29 -20.69
CA MET A 169 -5.10 12.93 -21.85
C MET A 169 -5.92 14.18 -21.48
N CYS A 170 -5.70 15.28 -22.20
CA CYS A 170 -6.60 16.43 -22.22
C CYS A 170 -7.77 16.14 -23.20
N ALA A 171 -8.98 15.86 -22.72
CA ALA A 171 -10.12 15.50 -23.57
C ALA A 171 -10.95 16.74 -24.01
N GLY A 172 -10.30 17.87 -24.30
CA GLY A 172 -10.95 19.09 -24.78
C GLY A 172 -11.98 19.65 -23.79
N THR A 173 -13.22 19.89 -24.25
CA THR A 173 -14.31 20.48 -23.44
C THR A 173 -14.79 19.58 -22.29
N GLN A 174 -14.40 18.31 -22.30
CA GLN A 174 -14.83 17.29 -21.34
C GLN A 174 -13.96 17.35 -20.08
N GLY A 175 -12.76 17.92 -20.15
CA GLY A 175 -11.78 17.96 -19.07
C GLY A 175 -10.59 17.02 -19.29
N GLY A 176 -9.69 16.95 -18.32
CA GLY A 176 -8.53 16.06 -18.37
C GLY A 176 -8.77 14.75 -17.65
N THR A 177 -8.23 13.65 -18.15
CA THR A 177 -8.09 12.44 -17.34
C THR A 177 -7.20 12.73 -16.11
N ILE A 178 -7.25 11.88 -15.08
CA ILE A 178 -6.58 12.16 -13.79
C ILE A 178 -5.14 12.64 -13.91
N MET A 179 -4.30 11.96 -14.70
CA MET A 179 -2.88 12.31 -14.83
C MET A 179 -2.61 13.48 -15.78
N ALA A 180 -3.64 14.08 -16.41
CA ALA A 180 -3.42 15.10 -17.42
C ALA A 180 -3.09 16.46 -16.79
N ALA A 181 -2.03 17.09 -17.26
CA ALA A 181 -1.70 18.49 -16.94
C ALA A 181 -2.49 19.45 -17.86
N CYS A 182 -3.82 19.47 -17.72
CA CYS A 182 -4.70 20.27 -18.57
C CYS A 182 -5.34 21.45 -17.83
N ASN A 183 -5.69 22.52 -18.56
CA ASN A 183 -6.53 23.60 -18.04
C ASN A 183 -8.00 23.15 -18.06
N GLY A 184 -8.50 22.65 -16.91
CA GLY A 184 -9.90 22.23 -16.76
C GLY A 184 -10.09 21.27 -15.59
N ALA A 185 -11.34 21.01 -15.19
CA ALA A 185 -11.64 20.01 -14.16
C ALA A 185 -11.29 18.60 -14.66
N ASN A 186 -10.80 17.75 -13.76
CA ASN A 186 -10.54 16.35 -14.11
C ASN A 186 -11.86 15.58 -14.26
N ILE A 187 -11.92 14.73 -15.28
CA ILE A 187 -12.94 13.69 -15.37
C ILE A 187 -12.52 12.51 -14.48
N PRO A 188 -13.47 11.75 -13.90
CA PRO A 188 -13.18 10.62 -13.00
C PRO A 188 -12.75 9.37 -13.79
N TYR A 189 -11.74 9.53 -14.65
CA TYR A 189 -11.12 8.51 -15.48
C TYR A 189 -9.61 8.75 -15.57
N TYR A 190 -8.81 7.72 -15.34
CA TYR A 190 -7.50 7.56 -15.97
C TYR A 190 -7.66 7.33 -17.47
N SER A 191 -6.64 7.71 -18.24
CA SER A 191 -6.65 7.55 -19.68
C SER A 191 -6.54 6.07 -20.10
N ASN A 192 -7.35 5.71 -21.10
CA ASN A 192 -7.44 4.39 -21.68
C ASN A 192 -7.95 4.50 -23.13
N PRO A 193 -7.20 4.04 -24.14
CA PRO A 193 -7.59 4.15 -25.55
C PRO A 193 -8.85 3.36 -25.92
N ASN A 194 -9.29 2.43 -25.07
CA ASN A 194 -10.49 1.63 -25.30
C ASN A 194 -11.76 2.27 -24.73
N LEU A 195 -11.65 3.44 -24.10
CA LEU A 195 -12.75 4.14 -23.47
C LEU A 195 -12.99 5.50 -24.12
N SER A 196 -14.25 5.94 -24.09
CA SER A 196 -14.65 7.26 -24.57
C SER A 196 -15.60 7.93 -23.59
N VAL A 197 -15.43 9.24 -23.37
CA VAL A 197 -16.31 10.07 -22.54
C VAL A 197 -16.90 11.17 -23.40
N GLY A 198 -18.23 11.25 -23.44
CA GLY A 198 -18.92 12.22 -24.30
C GLY A 198 -18.57 12.10 -25.79
N GLY A 199 -18.30 10.86 -26.25
CA GLY A 199 -17.91 10.57 -27.64
C GLY A 199 -16.43 10.84 -27.96
N VAL A 200 -15.63 11.32 -27.00
CA VAL A 200 -14.18 11.54 -27.17
C VAL A 200 -13.43 10.37 -26.56
N THR A 201 -12.62 9.67 -27.37
CA THR A 201 -11.68 8.65 -26.85
C THR A 201 -10.71 9.28 -25.88
N ILE A 202 -10.50 8.65 -24.72
CA ILE A 202 -9.69 9.20 -23.62
C ILE A 202 -8.34 8.49 -23.49
N GLY A 203 -7.68 8.22 -24.61
CA GLY A 203 -6.29 7.75 -24.66
C GLY A 203 -5.85 7.39 -26.07
N ASP A 204 -4.59 7.01 -26.22
CA ASP A 204 -4.03 6.43 -27.43
C ASP A 204 -3.24 5.13 -27.10
N SER A 205 -3.06 4.28 -28.09
CA SER A 205 -2.25 3.07 -28.04
C SER A 205 -0.75 3.31 -27.77
N THR A 206 -0.21 4.49 -28.08
CA THR A 206 1.23 4.81 -27.93
C THR A 206 1.54 5.85 -26.86
N HIS A 207 0.59 6.76 -26.59
CA HIS A 207 0.68 7.81 -25.58
C HIS A 207 -0.67 7.95 -24.85
N ASN A 208 -0.68 8.68 -23.74
CA ASN A 208 -1.91 8.95 -23.00
C ASN A 208 -2.66 7.68 -22.56
N ASN A 209 -1.95 6.72 -21.96
CA ASN A 209 -2.50 5.42 -21.57
C ASN A 209 -2.04 5.01 -20.18
N THR A 210 -2.56 5.72 -19.19
CA THR A 210 -2.33 5.44 -17.77
C THR A 210 -2.79 4.03 -17.39
N SER A 211 -3.88 3.52 -17.99
CA SER A 211 -4.38 2.17 -17.69
C SER A 211 -3.35 1.05 -17.92
N THR A 212 -2.48 1.20 -18.91
CA THR A 212 -1.41 0.22 -19.18
C THR A 212 -0.29 0.28 -18.15
N VAL A 213 0.01 1.47 -17.61
CA VAL A 213 0.98 1.62 -16.51
C VAL A 213 0.47 0.83 -15.31
N TYR A 214 -0.76 1.07 -14.88
CA TYR A 214 -1.34 0.37 -13.73
C TYR A 214 -1.51 -1.13 -13.92
N ASN A 215 -1.84 -1.58 -15.14
CA ASN A 215 -2.07 -2.99 -15.42
C ASN A 215 -0.75 -3.76 -15.65
N ASN A 216 0.40 -3.07 -15.73
CA ASN A 216 1.69 -3.70 -15.89
C ASN A 216 2.09 -4.52 -14.65
N ARG A 217 2.35 -5.81 -14.84
CA ARG A 217 2.69 -6.76 -13.76
C ARG A 217 3.89 -6.34 -12.91
N SER A 218 4.93 -5.71 -13.47
CA SER A 218 6.10 -5.29 -12.70
C SER A 218 5.79 -4.10 -11.78
N THR A 219 5.01 -3.13 -12.28
CA THR A 219 4.55 -1.99 -11.46
C THR A 219 3.62 -2.44 -10.35
N ARG A 220 2.76 -3.43 -10.62
CA ARG A 220 1.87 -4.03 -9.62
C ARG A 220 2.65 -4.78 -8.56
N ALA A 221 3.67 -5.53 -8.96
CA ALA A 221 4.54 -6.26 -8.03
C ALA A 221 5.37 -5.31 -7.14
N SER A 222 5.87 -4.18 -7.68
CA SER A 222 6.59 -3.19 -6.86
C SER A 222 5.68 -2.51 -5.84
N GLN A 223 4.41 -2.24 -6.19
CA GLN A 223 3.45 -1.62 -5.26
C GLN A 223 2.90 -2.59 -4.23
N ALA A 224 2.66 -3.86 -4.58
CA ALA A 224 2.25 -4.90 -3.62
C ALA A 224 3.41 -5.46 -2.78
N SER A 225 4.65 -5.01 -3.02
CA SER A 225 5.86 -5.41 -2.28
C SER A 225 6.43 -4.28 -1.42
N ALA A 226 5.66 -3.20 -1.20
CA ALA A 226 6.16 -1.98 -0.57
C ALA A 226 6.26 -2.04 0.97
N ILE A 227 6.30 -3.25 1.54
CA ILE A 227 6.71 -3.46 2.93
C ILE A 227 8.23 -3.64 2.93
N SER A 228 8.97 -2.56 3.14
CA SER A 228 10.34 -2.68 3.63
C SER A 228 10.25 -3.34 5.00
N ALA A 229 10.51 -4.64 5.06
CA ALA A 229 10.46 -5.42 6.28
C ALA A 229 11.50 -6.53 6.23
N VAL A 230 12.01 -6.88 7.40
CA VAL A 230 12.90 -8.01 7.60
C VAL A 230 12.06 -9.27 7.70
N THR A 231 12.42 -10.31 6.96
CA THR A 231 11.78 -11.64 7.10
C THR A 231 12.83 -12.63 7.54
N PHE A 232 12.54 -13.40 8.60
CA PHE A 232 13.40 -14.47 9.09
C PHE A 232 12.93 -15.83 8.59
N TYR A 233 13.88 -16.72 8.32
CA TYR A 233 13.65 -18.04 7.76
C TYR A 233 14.31 -19.12 8.61
N GLN A 234 13.63 -20.26 8.73
CA GLN A 234 14.09 -21.41 9.48
C GLN A 234 15.43 -21.94 8.96
N ASP A 235 15.55 -22.06 7.64
CA ASP A 235 16.70 -22.68 7.03
C ASP A 235 17.60 -21.63 6.35
N VAL A 236 18.81 -22.05 6.03
CA VAL A 236 19.72 -21.31 5.14
C VAL A 236 19.10 -21.15 3.75
N ASN A 237 19.62 -20.23 2.94
CA ASN A 237 19.11 -19.96 1.59
C ASN A 237 17.64 -19.50 1.54
N TYR A 238 17.15 -18.82 2.59
CA TYR A 238 15.76 -18.36 2.69
C TYR A 238 14.74 -19.51 2.58
N GLY A 239 15.16 -20.72 2.99
CA GLY A 239 14.36 -21.93 2.94
C GLY A 239 13.56 -22.20 4.21
N GLY A 240 12.78 -23.28 4.20
CA GLY A 240 12.00 -23.71 5.35
C GLY A 240 10.79 -22.82 5.63
N ALA A 241 10.29 -22.89 6.86
CA ALA A 241 9.21 -22.02 7.30
C ALA A 241 9.71 -20.56 7.43
N MET A 242 8.82 -19.60 7.13
CA MET A 242 9.10 -18.17 7.26
C MET A 242 8.30 -17.57 8.43
N GLY A 243 8.93 -16.64 9.15
CA GLY A 243 8.24 -15.79 10.11
C GLY A 243 7.41 -14.71 9.44
N ALA A 244 6.62 -13.97 10.22
CA ALA A 244 5.96 -12.76 9.70
C ALA A 244 6.99 -11.67 9.37
N MET A 245 6.58 -10.73 8.52
CA MET A 245 7.40 -9.58 8.12
C MET A 245 7.52 -8.61 9.30
N LEU A 246 8.76 -8.31 9.71
CA LEU A 246 9.07 -7.42 10.83
C LEU A 246 9.57 -6.06 10.34
N THR A 247 9.02 -5.00 10.92
CA THR A 247 9.35 -3.62 10.58
C THR A 247 10.50 -3.14 11.47
N GLN A 248 10.95 -1.89 11.32
CA GLN A 248 11.88 -1.30 12.29
C GLN A 248 11.29 -1.35 13.71
N GLY A 249 12.11 -1.71 14.69
CA GLY A 249 11.65 -1.91 16.05
C GLY A 249 12.48 -2.88 16.88
N TYR A 250 12.00 -3.12 18.08
CA TYR A 250 12.60 -3.98 19.09
C TYR A 250 11.68 -5.17 19.32
N TYR A 251 12.19 -6.38 19.12
CA TYR A 251 11.42 -7.60 19.26
C TYR A 251 12.13 -8.55 20.22
N ASN A 252 11.47 -8.85 21.33
CA ASN A 252 11.96 -9.82 22.31
C ASN A 252 11.40 -11.21 21.98
N MET A 253 11.87 -12.25 22.68
CA MET A 253 11.51 -13.65 22.40
C MET A 253 9.99 -13.87 22.30
N ALA A 254 9.20 -13.24 23.18
CA ALA A 254 7.74 -13.38 23.18
C ALA A 254 7.10 -12.75 21.93
N ASP A 255 7.60 -11.60 21.49
CA ASP A 255 7.10 -10.91 20.28
C ASP A 255 7.41 -11.74 19.03
N LEU A 256 8.63 -12.27 18.96
CA LEU A 256 9.09 -13.14 17.86
C LEU A 256 8.29 -14.44 17.79
N ALA A 257 8.07 -15.11 18.92
CA ALA A 257 7.26 -16.33 18.96
C ALA A 257 5.81 -16.07 18.51
N ALA A 258 5.23 -14.93 18.87
CA ALA A 258 3.86 -14.56 18.49
C ALA A 258 3.70 -14.36 16.97
N VAL A 259 4.79 -14.05 16.27
CA VAL A 259 4.81 -13.83 14.82
C VAL A 259 5.48 -14.98 14.05
N GLY A 260 5.56 -16.16 14.67
CA GLY A 260 6.02 -17.38 14.03
C GLY A 260 7.53 -17.51 13.88
N ILE A 261 8.30 -16.81 14.73
CA ILE A 261 9.77 -16.88 14.80
C ILE A 261 10.13 -17.44 16.19
N PRO A 262 10.24 -18.77 16.34
CA PRO A 262 10.64 -19.39 17.61
C PRO A 262 12.05 -18.96 18.06
N ASN A 263 12.34 -19.21 19.34
CA ASN A 263 13.68 -19.02 19.88
C ASN A 263 14.70 -19.93 19.18
N ASP A 264 15.91 -19.43 18.95
CA ASP A 264 17.03 -20.25 18.47
C ASP A 264 16.68 -21.02 17.19
N TRP A 265 16.02 -20.35 16.25
CA TRP A 265 15.38 -21.00 15.10
C TRP A 265 15.76 -20.44 13.74
N ALA A 266 16.10 -19.16 13.67
CA ALA A 266 16.39 -18.53 12.39
C ALA A 266 17.80 -18.90 11.91
N SER A 267 17.91 -19.21 10.61
CA SER A 267 19.17 -19.49 9.92
C SER A 267 19.44 -18.54 8.73
N SER A 268 18.45 -17.73 8.32
CA SER A 268 18.66 -16.64 7.35
C SER A 268 17.61 -15.54 7.46
N CYS A 269 17.88 -14.37 6.87
CA CYS A 269 16.91 -13.28 6.78
C CYS A 269 17.07 -12.42 5.52
N THR A 270 15.97 -11.86 5.04
CA THR A 270 15.98 -10.75 4.06
C THR A 270 15.98 -9.42 4.80
N ILE A 271 16.79 -8.46 4.34
CA ILE A 271 16.91 -7.14 4.97
C ILE A 271 16.76 -6.09 3.87
N PRO A 272 15.78 -5.17 3.96
CA PRO A 272 15.61 -4.10 2.98
C PRO A 272 16.87 -3.25 2.81
N SER A 273 17.07 -2.72 1.60
CA SER A 273 18.18 -1.79 1.33
C SER A 273 18.11 -0.57 2.27
N GLY A 274 19.23 -0.22 2.88
CA GLY A 274 19.35 0.91 3.81
C GLY A 274 18.97 0.61 5.26
N TRP A 275 18.55 -0.62 5.57
CA TRP A 275 18.28 -1.06 6.95
C TRP A 275 19.47 -1.82 7.54
N THR A 276 19.52 -1.92 8.86
CA THR A 276 20.44 -2.83 9.56
C THR A 276 19.71 -3.63 10.60
N VAL A 277 20.17 -4.86 10.84
CA VAL A 277 19.56 -5.76 11.84
C VAL A 277 20.61 -6.16 12.85
N THR A 278 20.32 -5.94 14.13
CA THR A 278 21.16 -6.35 15.25
C THR A 278 20.49 -7.51 15.99
N ILE A 279 21.08 -8.69 15.89
CA ILE A 279 20.60 -9.91 16.58
C ILE A 279 21.35 -10.10 17.89
N TYR A 280 20.61 -10.57 18.90
CA TYR A 280 21.10 -10.85 20.24
C TYR A 280 20.81 -12.30 20.63
N GLN A 281 21.80 -12.91 21.27
CA GLN A 281 21.72 -14.30 21.73
C GLN A 281 20.74 -14.49 22.89
N ASP A 282 20.56 -13.47 23.72
CA ASP A 282 19.70 -13.54 24.90
C ASP A 282 18.49 -12.59 24.79
N ILE A 283 17.54 -12.75 25.69
CA ILE A 283 16.38 -11.85 25.83
C ILE A 283 16.82 -10.44 26.24
N ASN A 284 15.95 -9.45 26.02
CA ASN A 284 16.20 -8.06 26.41
C ASN A 284 17.45 -7.43 25.76
N PHE A 285 17.83 -7.89 24.56
CA PHE A 285 18.92 -7.33 23.76
C PHE A 285 20.29 -7.45 24.46
N THR A 286 20.56 -8.60 25.08
CA THR A 286 21.81 -8.91 25.76
C THR A 286 22.53 -10.13 25.17
N GLY A 287 23.70 -10.48 25.70
CA GLY A 287 24.49 -11.63 25.23
C GLY A 287 25.36 -11.29 24.02
N THR A 288 25.74 -12.32 23.27
CA THR A 288 26.49 -12.16 22.02
C THR A 288 25.65 -11.39 21.00
N THR A 289 26.29 -10.52 20.22
CA THR A 289 25.62 -9.63 19.28
C THR A 289 26.19 -9.76 17.88
N TRP A 290 25.30 -9.75 16.88
CA TRP A 290 25.68 -9.77 15.47
C TRP A 290 24.95 -8.66 14.70
N ASN A 291 25.69 -7.92 13.87
CA ASN A 291 25.14 -6.91 12.99
C ASN A 291 25.09 -7.43 11.55
N LEU A 292 23.90 -7.38 10.97
CA LEU A 292 23.59 -7.79 9.61
C LEU A 292 23.29 -6.55 8.77
N TYR A 293 23.75 -6.60 7.52
CA TYR A 293 23.59 -5.56 6.51
C TYR A 293 23.00 -6.19 5.24
N PRO A 294 22.23 -5.45 4.43
CA PRO A 294 21.71 -5.95 3.15
C PRO A 294 22.84 -6.12 2.11
N ASP A 295 22.73 -7.10 1.20
CA ASP A 295 23.59 -7.20 0.01
C ASP A 295 23.17 -6.21 -1.08
N ALA A 296 23.94 -6.23 -2.16
CA ALA A 296 23.75 -5.44 -3.37
C ALA A 296 22.37 -5.59 -4.03
N ASN A 297 21.57 -6.61 -3.70
CA ASN A 297 20.21 -6.83 -4.20
C ASN A 297 19.13 -6.59 -3.13
N GLY A 298 19.48 -6.03 -1.96
CA GLY A 298 18.51 -5.78 -0.88
C GLY A 298 18.18 -7.02 -0.04
N GLY A 299 19.14 -7.93 0.18
CA GLY A 299 19.04 -8.94 1.23
C GLY A 299 20.41 -9.43 1.72
N GLN A 300 20.64 -9.79 2.98
CA GLN A 300 21.82 -10.60 3.40
C GLN A 300 21.62 -11.06 4.85
N ALA A 301 22.26 -12.10 5.39
CA ALA A 301 23.12 -13.17 4.84
C ALA A 301 22.85 -14.42 5.67
N TYR A 302 23.12 -15.62 5.12
CA TYR A 302 23.06 -16.89 5.86
C TYR A 302 23.76 -16.77 7.21
N PHE A 303 23.07 -17.14 8.28
CA PHE A 303 23.60 -17.00 9.63
C PHE A 303 24.88 -17.82 9.82
N THR A 304 25.07 -18.86 9.00
CA THR A 304 26.30 -19.66 8.91
C THR A 304 27.56 -18.85 8.54
N GLY A 305 27.42 -17.65 7.97
CA GLY A 305 28.53 -16.73 7.70
C GLY A 305 29.02 -15.99 8.96
N TYR A 306 28.24 -16.01 10.04
CA TYR A 306 28.55 -15.37 11.30
C TYR A 306 28.81 -16.44 12.36
N SER A 307 30.01 -16.41 12.96
CA SER A 307 30.40 -17.38 13.98
C SER A 307 29.39 -17.39 15.14
N GLY A 308 28.68 -18.51 15.31
CA GLY A 308 27.76 -18.76 16.42
C GLY A 308 26.35 -18.17 16.28
N LEU A 309 25.98 -17.58 15.13
CA LEU A 309 24.66 -16.95 14.95
C LEU A 309 23.54 -17.93 14.56
N ASN A 310 23.88 -19.00 13.84
CA ASN A 310 22.89 -19.96 13.34
C ASN A 310 22.08 -20.56 14.48
N ASP A 311 20.76 -20.48 14.41
CA ASP A 311 19.85 -20.99 15.44
C ASP A 311 20.18 -20.45 16.85
N ALA A 312 20.58 -19.18 16.94
CA ALA A 312 20.95 -18.53 18.21
C ALA A 312 20.24 -17.18 18.44
N MET A 313 19.23 -16.86 17.63
CA MET A 313 18.48 -15.61 17.76
C MET A 313 17.40 -15.72 18.84
N THR A 314 17.51 -14.87 19.86
CA THR A 314 16.51 -14.75 20.94
C THR A 314 15.82 -13.39 20.97
N SER A 315 16.54 -12.31 20.65
CA SER A 315 15.96 -10.98 20.48
C SER A 315 16.63 -10.19 19.35
N VAL A 316 15.92 -9.21 18.79
CA VAL A 316 16.40 -8.47 17.62
C VAL A 316 15.98 -7.00 17.63
N TRP A 317 16.92 -6.14 17.22
CA TRP A 317 16.67 -4.74 16.94
C TRP A 317 16.85 -4.46 15.45
N ILE A 318 15.79 -3.99 14.80
CA ILE A 318 15.76 -3.60 13.39
C ILE A 318 15.81 -2.07 13.29
N HIS A 319 16.81 -1.55 12.57
CA HIS A 319 17.13 -0.12 12.44
C HIS A 319 16.66 0.51 11.14
#